data_AF-A0A1Y2SFM2-F1
#
_entry.id   AF-A0A1Y2SFM2-F1
#
_cell.length_a   1.000
_cell.length_b   1.000
_cell.length_c   1.000
_cell.angle_alpha   90.00
_cell.angle_beta   90.00
_cell.angle_gamma   90.00
#
_symmetry.space_group_name_H-M   'P 1'
#
loop_
_entity.id
_entity.type
_entity.pdbx_description
1 polymer ?
#
loop_
_entity_poly.entity_id
_entity_poly.type
_entity_poly.pdbx_seq_one_letter_code
_entity_poly.pdbx_strand_id
1 'polypeptide(L)'
;MSIQRVTFPALITLIAAFSPVTQASINTAQIVASSLSPACIQWRVSCICYWLFCSWHGWTVKTSVKVTYYLPEAAISTYHAPGGNPWSGMAQVSRLSGGQENAVTGALSHLTAGDNSLLTLYHMIFSS
;
A
#
# COMPACT_ATOMS: atom_id res chain seq x y z
N MET A 1 46.74 6.42 -10.57
CA MET A 1 46.07 6.40 -9.25
C MET A 1 45.01 7.51 -9.05
N SER A 2 44.54 8.19 -10.13
CA SER A 2 43.54 9.27 -10.05
C SER A 2 42.11 8.82 -10.44
N ILE A 3 41.98 7.77 -11.27
CA ILE A 3 40.70 7.27 -11.79
C ILE A 3 39.76 6.74 -10.69
N GLN A 4 40.30 6.02 -9.70
CA GLN A 4 39.51 5.43 -8.60
C GLN A 4 38.85 6.47 -7.67
N ARG A 5 39.41 7.69 -7.58
CA ARG A 5 38.88 8.75 -6.70
C ARG A 5 37.62 9.43 -7.27
N VAL A 6 37.43 9.40 -8.59
CA VAL A 6 36.29 10.05 -9.26
C VAL A 6 35.13 9.06 -9.47
N THR A 7 35.41 7.75 -9.57
CA THR A 7 34.38 6.72 -9.79
C THR A 7 33.44 6.56 -8.61
N PHE A 8 33.96 6.64 -7.37
CA PHE A 8 33.15 6.49 -6.15
C PHE A 8 32.05 7.54 -6.00
N PRO A 9 32.33 8.86 -6.08
CA PRO A 9 31.28 9.87 -5.96
C PRO A 9 30.31 9.83 -7.14
N ALA A 10 30.80 9.54 -8.36
CA ALA A 10 29.96 9.41 -9.55
C ALA A 10 28.98 8.23 -9.44
N LEU A 11 29.41 7.11 -8.87
CA LEU A 11 28.56 5.94 -8.61
C LEU A 11 27.46 6.28 -7.59
N ILE A 12 27.79 7.00 -6.52
CA ILE A 12 26.83 7.39 -5.48
C ILE A 12 25.77 8.35 -6.04
N THR A 13 26.17 9.34 -6.84
CA THR A 13 25.21 10.26 -7.50
C THR A 13 24.32 9.54 -8.50
N LEU A 14 24.85 8.53 -9.19
CA LEU A 14 24.08 7.73 -10.13
C LEU A 14 23.01 6.91 -9.40
N ILE A 15 23.35 6.26 -8.28
CA ILE A 15 22.40 5.48 -7.47
C ILE A 15 21.28 6.36 -6.89
N ALA A 16 21.61 7.57 -6.44
CA ALA A 16 20.62 8.52 -5.90
C ALA A 16 19.64 9.03 -6.97
N ALA A 17 20.03 9.08 -8.25
CA ALA A 17 19.12 9.47 -9.33
C ALA A 17 18.05 8.40 -9.64
N PHE A 18 18.26 7.14 -9.24
CA PHE A 18 17.31 6.04 -9.42
C PHE A 18 16.47 5.76 -8.17
N SER A 19 16.60 6.55 -7.09
CA SER A 19 15.74 6.38 -5.93
C SER A 19 14.29 6.72 -6.31
N PRO A 20 13.32 5.82 -6.08
CA PRO A 20 11.93 6.11 -6.39
C PRO A 20 11.46 7.30 -5.55
N VAL A 21 11.09 8.39 -6.22
CA VAL A 21 10.34 9.48 -5.60
C VAL A 21 9.02 8.90 -5.11
N THR A 22 8.85 8.84 -3.79
CA THR A 22 7.56 8.52 -3.17
C THR A 22 6.66 9.73 -3.34
N GLN A 23 5.81 9.72 -4.36
CA GLN A 23 4.78 10.73 -4.55
C GLN A 23 3.68 10.49 -3.52
N ALA A 24 3.38 11.47 -2.67
CA ALA A 24 2.50 11.36 -1.51
C ALA A 24 0.99 11.16 -1.85
N SER A 25 0.67 10.86 -3.11
CA SER A 25 -0.70 10.56 -3.54
C SER A 25 -0.67 9.42 -4.57
N ILE A 26 -1.33 8.31 -4.25
CA ILE A 26 -1.48 7.16 -5.13
C ILE A 26 -2.89 7.17 -5.73
N ASN A 27 -3.02 6.87 -7.01
CA ASN A 27 -4.32 6.76 -7.68
C ASN A 27 -4.65 5.29 -7.96
N THR A 28 -5.93 5.01 -8.24
CA THR A 28 -6.41 3.64 -8.48
C THR A 28 -5.63 2.95 -9.60
N ALA A 29 -5.28 3.67 -10.68
CA ALA A 29 -4.51 3.06 -11.78
C ALA A 29 -3.09 2.69 -11.36
N GLN A 30 -2.46 3.45 -10.46
CA GLN A 30 -1.14 3.08 -9.93
C GLN A 30 -1.22 1.91 -8.97
N ILE A 31 -2.24 1.82 -8.12
CA ILE A 31 -2.47 0.64 -7.27
C ILE A 31 -2.65 -0.60 -8.16
N VAL A 32 -3.50 -0.53 -9.19
CA VAL A 32 -3.73 -1.65 -10.12
C VAL A 32 -2.43 -2.03 -10.84
N ALA A 33 -1.68 -1.06 -11.34
CA ALA A 33 -0.40 -1.32 -12.00
C ALA A 33 0.63 -1.96 -11.04
N SER A 34 0.70 -1.50 -9.79
CA SER A 34 1.58 -2.06 -8.76
C SER A 34 1.15 -3.47 -8.34
N SER A 35 -0.16 -3.75 -8.25
CA SER A 35 -0.70 -5.08 -7.96
C SER A 35 -0.44 -6.07 -9.10
N LEU A 36 -0.28 -5.61 -10.34
CA LEU A 36 0.09 -6.47 -11.48
C LEU A 36 1.60 -6.73 -11.58
N SER A 37 2.41 -6.05 -10.77
CA SER A 37 3.86 -6.20 -10.82
C SER A 37 4.30 -7.60 -10.35
N PRO A 38 5.31 -8.19 -11.00
CA PRO A 38 5.81 -9.52 -10.63
C PRO A 38 6.54 -9.56 -9.28
N ALA A 39 6.80 -8.39 -8.68
CA ALA A 39 7.33 -8.27 -7.32
C ALA A 39 6.23 -8.33 -6.26
N CYS A 40 5.02 -7.86 -6.58
CA CYS A 40 3.86 -7.89 -5.67
C CYS A 40 3.17 -9.25 -5.69
N ILE A 41 2.89 -9.75 -6.90
CA ILE A 41 2.42 -11.11 -7.11
C ILE A 41 3.66 -11.99 -7.03
N GLN A 42 3.92 -12.66 -5.90
CA GLN A 42 5.01 -13.64 -5.81
C GLN A 42 4.74 -14.82 -6.75
N TRP A 43 5.11 -14.66 -8.02
CA TRP A 43 4.97 -15.68 -9.03
C TRP A 43 5.93 -16.82 -8.73
N ARG A 44 5.38 -17.97 -8.34
CA ARG A 44 6.17 -19.20 -8.16
C ARG A 44 5.66 -20.27 -9.10
N VAL A 45 6.60 -20.86 -9.83
CA VAL A 45 6.33 -22.09 -10.59
C VAL A 45 6.18 -23.21 -9.57
N SER A 46 4.98 -23.76 -9.49
CA SER A 46 4.66 -24.83 -8.54
C SER A 46 5.10 -26.18 -9.09
N CYS A 47 4.82 -26.44 -10.37
CA CYS A 47 5.26 -27.66 -11.06
C CYS A 47 5.22 -27.52 -12.58
N ILE A 48 5.85 -28.49 -13.25
CA ILE A 48 5.82 -28.65 -14.70
C ILE A 48 4.98 -29.90 -14.99
N CYS A 49 3.94 -29.74 -15.80
CA CYS A 49 3.06 -30.82 -16.24
C CYS A 49 3.44 -31.23 -17.66
N TYR A 50 3.62 -32.51 -17.90
CA TYR A 50 3.80 -33.07 -19.24
C TYR A 50 2.53 -33.79 -19.67
N TRP A 51 2.10 -33.59 -20.90
CA TRP A 51 1.02 -34.36 -21.50
C TRP A 51 1.35 -34.76 -22.93
N LEU A 52 0.86 -35.92 -23.37
CA LEU A 52 0.95 -36.32 -24.77
C LEU A 52 -0.22 -35.72 -25.55
N PHE A 53 0.08 -35.02 -26.63
CA PHE A 53 -0.89 -34.58 -27.62
C PHE A 53 -0.76 -35.46 -28.87
N CYS A 54 -1.83 -36.16 -29.24
CA CYS A 54 -1.87 -37.00 -30.44
C CYS A 54 -2.53 -36.25 -31.60
N SER A 55 -1.86 -36.22 -32.74
CA SER A 55 -2.41 -35.77 -34.02
C SER A 55 -2.29 -36.89 -35.04
N TRP A 56 -3.06 -36.83 -36.13
CA TRP A 56 -3.07 -37.84 -37.20
C TRP A 56 -1.67 -38.14 -37.79
N HIS A 57 -0.74 -37.19 -37.69
CA HIS A 57 0.63 -37.31 -38.20
C HIS A 57 1.68 -37.66 -37.12
N GLY A 58 1.29 -37.87 -35.86
CA GLY A 58 2.23 -38.26 -34.80
C GLY A 58 1.85 -37.80 -33.39
N TRP A 59 2.67 -38.23 -32.43
CA TRP A 59 2.55 -37.90 -31.01
C TRP A 59 3.53 -36.80 -30.64
N THR A 60 3.09 -35.79 -29.90
CA THR A 60 3.93 -34.68 -29.42
C THR A 60 3.78 -34.54 -27.91
N VAL A 61 4.88 -34.60 -27.18
CA VAL A 61 4.88 -34.26 -25.75
C VAL A 61 4.79 -32.74 -25.62
N LYS A 62 3.79 -32.26 -24.90
CA LYS A 62 3.60 -30.86 -24.58
C LYS A 62 3.85 -30.61 -23.11
N THR A 63 4.54 -29.52 -22.83
CA THR A 63 4.93 -29.11 -21.49
C THR A 63 4.14 -27.88 -21.11
N SER A 64 3.51 -27.92 -19.94
CA SER A 64 2.75 -26.81 -19.38
C SER A 64 3.23 -26.47 -18.00
N VAL A 65 3.34 -25.18 -17.70
CA VAL A 65 3.82 -24.71 -16.41
C VAL A 65 2.61 -24.41 -15.52
N LYS A 66 2.54 -25.06 -14.36
CA LYS A 66 1.56 -24.72 -13.33
C LYS A 66 2.15 -23.60 -12.48
N VAL A 67 1.50 -22.44 -12.55
CA VAL A 67 1.91 -21.26 -11.81
C VAL A 67 0.96 -21.05 -10.65
N THR A 68 1.51 -20.92 -9.45
CA THR A 68 0.77 -20.53 -8.24
C THR A 68 1.16 -19.10 -7.91
N TYR A 69 0.16 -18.25 -7.72
CA TYR A 69 0.36 -16.87 -7.35
C TYR A 69 -0.45 -16.56 -6.09
N TYR A 70 0.14 -15.80 -5.18
CA TYR A 70 -0.54 -15.28 -4.00
C TYR A 70 -0.95 -13.84 -4.30
N LEU A 71 -2.26 -13.60 -4.40
CA LEU A 71 -2.83 -12.26 -4.53
C LEU A 71 -3.59 -11.95 -3.23
N PRO A 72 -3.22 -10.93 -2.45
CA PRO A 72 -3.99 -10.56 -1.28
C PRO A 72 -5.32 -9.94 -1.72
N GLU A 73 -6.43 -10.58 -1.33
CA GLU A 73 -7.81 -10.15 -1.65
C GLU A 73 -8.22 -8.85 -0.92
N ALA A 74 -7.42 -8.36 0.03
CA ALA A 74 -7.71 -7.14 0.77
C ALA A 74 -6.44 -6.38 1.17
N ALA A 75 -6.44 -5.07 0.94
CA ALA A 75 -5.44 -4.14 1.45
C ALA A 75 -6.08 -3.22 2.50
N ILE A 76 -5.51 -3.17 3.70
CA ILE A 76 -5.98 -2.31 4.79
C ILE A 76 -5.15 -1.02 4.78
N SER A 77 -5.80 0.14 4.80
CA SER A 77 -5.15 1.44 4.86
C SER A 77 -5.49 2.14 6.17
N THR A 78 -4.48 2.36 7.01
CA THR A 78 -4.59 3.12 8.26
C THR A 78 -4.14 4.56 8.05
N TYR A 79 -4.87 5.53 8.61
CA TYR A 79 -4.58 6.96 8.48
C TYR A 79 -5.04 7.71 9.74
N HIS A 80 -4.30 8.76 10.12
CA HIS A 80 -4.53 9.49 11.37
C HIS A 80 -5.69 10.49 11.32
N ALA A 81 -6.05 10.99 10.13
CA ALA A 81 -7.07 12.03 9.98
C ALA A 81 -8.01 11.74 8.80
N PRO A 82 -9.30 12.13 8.86
CA PRO A 82 -10.21 12.05 7.74
C PRO A 82 -9.65 12.75 6.50
N GLY A 83 -9.58 12.05 5.36
CA GLY A 83 -8.95 12.58 4.15
C GLY A 83 -7.42 12.53 4.12
N GLY A 84 -6.78 11.98 5.15
CA GLY A 84 -5.34 11.70 5.20
C GLY A 84 -4.94 10.40 4.50
N ASN A 85 -5.86 9.78 3.75
CA ASN A 85 -5.54 8.60 2.96
C ASN A 85 -4.70 9.00 1.73
N PRO A 86 -3.53 8.39 1.49
CA PRO A 86 -2.71 8.69 0.32
C PRO A 86 -3.38 8.26 -0.99
N TRP A 87 -4.36 7.36 -0.96
CA TRP A 87 -5.20 7.03 -2.11
C TRP A 87 -6.24 8.11 -2.34
N SER A 88 -6.09 8.86 -3.43
CA SER A 88 -6.92 10.02 -3.75
C SER A 88 -8.44 9.73 -3.76
N GLY A 89 -8.86 8.57 -4.29
CA GLY A 89 -10.27 8.16 -4.29
C GLY A 89 -10.81 7.90 -2.88
N MET A 90 -10.01 7.28 -2.03
CA MET A 90 -10.39 6.97 -0.63
C MET A 90 -10.23 8.17 0.30
N ALA A 91 -9.43 9.18 -0.06
CA ALA A 91 -9.34 10.44 0.67
C ALA A 91 -10.68 11.19 0.67
N GLN A 92 -11.43 11.12 -0.43
CA GLN A 92 -12.77 11.70 -0.48
C GLN A 92 -13.79 10.86 0.31
N VAL A 93 -13.71 9.53 0.20
CA VAL A 93 -14.58 8.61 0.96
C VAL A 93 -14.36 8.73 2.47
N SER A 94 -13.11 8.87 2.92
CA SER A 94 -12.77 9.05 4.34
C SER A 94 -13.24 10.39 4.91
N ARG A 95 -13.37 11.44 4.08
CA ARG A 95 -13.97 12.72 4.50
C ARG A 95 -15.48 12.62 4.66
N LEU A 96 -16.14 11.87 3.78
CA LEU A 96 -17.61 11.73 3.76
C LEU A 96 -18.13 10.68 4.74
N SER A 97 -17.29 9.71 5.14
CA SER A 97 -17.65 8.66 6.11
C SER A 97 -17.59 9.14 7.57
N GLY A 98 -16.98 10.30 7.85
CA GLY A 98 -17.13 10.99 9.13
C GLY A 98 -18.51 11.64 9.20
N GLY A 99 -19.50 10.89 9.65
CA GLY A 99 -20.86 11.38 9.88
C GLY A 99 -20.92 12.58 10.83
N GLN A 100 -22.11 13.18 10.93
CA GLN A 100 -22.42 14.39 11.69
C GLN A 100 -21.89 14.37 13.14
N GLU A 101 -21.78 13.18 13.75
CA GLU A 101 -21.16 12.92 15.04
C GLU A 101 -19.68 13.33 15.15
N ASN A 102 -18.86 13.07 14.13
CA ASN A 102 -17.44 13.46 14.13
C ASN A 102 -17.26 14.98 14.03
N ALA A 103 -18.19 15.67 13.38
CA ALA A 103 -18.20 17.14 13.32
C ALA A 103 -18.56 17.76 14.68
N VAL A 104 -19.52 17.16 15.39
CA VAL A 104 -19.90 17.57 16.76
C VAL A 104 -18.75 17.29 17.73
N THR A 105 -18.10 16.13 17.68
CA THR A 105 -16.93 15.83 18.52
C THR A 105 -15.75 16.77 18.23
N GLY A 106 -15.49 17.11 16.97
CA GLY A 106 -14.44 18.09 16.61
C GLY A 106 -14.76 19.52 17.09
N ALA A 107 -16.02 19.94 16.99
CA ALA A 107 -16.48 21.24 17.50
C ALA A 107 -16.42 21.29 19.04
N LEU A 108 -16.85 20.23 19.72
CA LEU A 108 -16.79 20.13 21.18
C LEU A 108 -15.36 20.01 21.70
N SER A 109 -14.43 19.41 20.94
CA SER A 109 -12.99 19.36 21.26
C SER A 109 -12.35 20.75 21.25
N HIS A 110 -12.82 21.64 20.37
CA HIS A 110 -12.35 23.02 20.32
C HIS A 110 -12.93 23.89 21.44
N LEU A 111 -14.13 23.57 21.93
CA LEU A 111 -14.79 24.26 23.04
C LEU A 111 -14.28 23.79 24.41
N THR A 112 -13.76 22.57 24.53
CA THR A 112 -13.22 21.99 25.77
C THR A 112 -11.73 22.28 26.00
N ALA A 113 -11.06 22.91 25.04
CA ALA A 113 -9.66 23.35 25.16
C ALA A 113 -9.50 24.66 25.97
N GLY A 114 -10.60 25.35 26.30
CA GLY A 114 -10.62 26.52 27.18
C GLY A 114 -11.11 26.15 28.58
N ASP A 115 -10.16 25.99 29.50
CA ASP A 115 -10.34 25.96 30.96
C ASP A 115 -11.20 24.81 31.54
N ASN A 116 -10.59 23.98 32.41
CA ASN A 116 -11.20 23.01 33.36
C ASN A 116 -11.43 21.51 33.01
N SER A 117 -11.03 21.00 31.84
CA SER A 117 -11.24 19.57 31.47
C SER A 117 -10.49 18.52 32.32
N LEU A 118 -9.49 18.91 33.11
CA LEU A 118 -8.78 18.00 34.02
C LEU A 118 -9.58 17.65 35.29
N LEU A 119 -10.51 18.50 35.73
CA LEU A 119 -11.32 18.26 36.94
C LEU A 119 -12.52 17.36 36.64
N THR A 120 -13.13 17.49 35.47
CA THR A 120 -14.29 16.68 35.05
C THR A 120 -13.92 15.22 34.77
N LEU A 121 -12.69 14.98 34.27
CA LEU A 121 -12.18 13.62 34.04
C LEU A 121 -11.86 12.88 35.35
N TYR A 122 -11.32 13.57 36.36
CA TYR A 122 -11.04 12.96 37.67
C TYR A 122 -12.31 12.58 38.44
N HIS A 123 -13.38 13.37 38.33
CA HIS A 123 -14.65 13.09 39.01
C HIS A 123 -15.44 11.93 38.37
N MET A 124 -15.18 11.62 37.09
CA MET A 124 -15.85 10.52 36.37
C MET A 124 -15.15 9.16 36.55
N ILE A 125 -13.88 9.15 36.98
CA ILE A 125 -13.09 7.92 37.21
C ILE A 125 -13.22 7.40 38.67
N PHE A 126 -13.48 8.27 39.65
CA PHE A 126 -13.55 7.88 41.08
C PHE A 126 -14.96 7.70 41.66
N SER A 127 -16.02 8.00 40.91
CA SER A 127 -17.36 7.58 41.32
C SER A 127 -17.61 6.18 40.79
N SER A 128 -17.52 5.23 41.71
CA SER A 128 -17.85 3.80 41.58
C SER A 128 -19.21 3.55 40.94
#